data_AF-A0A7S2G5G3-F1
#
_entry.id   AF-A0A7S2G5G3-F1
#
_cell.length_a   1.000
_cell.length_b   1.000
_cell.length_c   1.000
_cell.angle_alpha   90.00
_cell.angle_beta   90.00
_cell.angle_gamma   90.00
#
_symmetry.space_group_name_H-M   'P 1'
#
loop_
_entity.id
_entity.type
_entity.pdbx_description
1 polymer ?
#
loop_
_entity_poly.entity_id
_entity_poly.type
_entity_poly.pdbx_seq_one_letter_code
_entity_poly.pdbx_strand_id
1 'polypeptide(L)'
;ESHKEFKDWFSNPVSGMVEGTENVNHEVIERLHSILRPFLLRRLKADVEKSLLPKIEHVVPCPLSKRQRELYEDFMSAHETRDTLSGGSMLGIMNVLMQLRKVCNHPDLFEERPICS
;
A
#
# COMPACT_ATOMS: atom_id res chain seq x y z
N GLU A 1 23.62 -21.41 3.56
CA GLU A 1 23.56 -20.96 4.97
C GLU A 1 23.40 -19.44 5.07
N SER A 2 24.29 -18.63 4.48
CA SER A 2 24.19 -17.15 4.47
C SER A 2 22.83 -16.56 4.02
N HIS A 3 22.12 -17.16 3.05
CA HIS A 3 20.80 -16.66 2.62
C HIS A 3 19.71 -16.84 3.69
N LYS A 4 19.82 -17.86 4.54
CA LYS A 4 18.86 -18.10 5.63
C LYS A 4 19.08 -17.10 6.76
N GLU A 5 20.34 -16.89 7.14
CA GLU A 5 20.75 -15.88 8.13
C GLU A 5 20.38 -14.46 7.69
N PHE A 6 20.58 -14.14 6.41
CA PHE A 6 20.15 -12.87 5.83
C PHE A 6 18.63 -12.71 5.96
N LYS A 7 17.86 -13.74 5.58
CA LYS A 7 16.41 -13.70 5.72
C LYS A 7 16.02 -13.46 7.18
N ASP A 8 16.63 -14.13 8.14
CA ASP A 8 16.30 -14.00 9.56
C ASP A 8 16.65 -12.61 10.14
N TRP A 9 17.76 -11.99 9.71
CA TRP A 9 18.13 -10.63 10.15
C TRP A 9 17.25 -9.52 9.55
N PHE A 10 16.68 -9.74 8.36
CA PHE A 10 15.97 -8.72 7.60
C PHE A 10 14.47 -9.00 7.38
N SER A 11 13.88 -10.03 8.00
CA SER A 11 12.47 -10.41 7.76
C SER A 11 11.42 -9.54 8.48
N ASN A 12 11.84 -8.55 9.28
CA ASN A 12 10.91 -7.73 10.07
C ASN A 12 10.48 -6.33 9.57
N PRO A 13 10.79 -5.82 8.37
CA PRO A 13 10.26 -4.52 7.95
C PRO A 13 8.75 -4.58 7.66
N VAL A 14 8.23 -5.71 7.19
CA VAL A 14 6.80 -5.87 6.88
C VAL A 14 5.99 -6.09 8.16
N SER A 15 6.50 -6.83 9.14
CA SER A 15 5.82 -7.03 10.43
C SER A 15 5.76 -5.73 11.25
N GLY A 16 6.84 -4.95 11.27
CA GLY A 16 6.87 -3.65 11.97
C GLY A 16 5.90 -2.60 11.39
N MET A 17 5.72 -2.59 10.06
CA MET A 17 4.70 -1.75 9.42
C MET A 17 3.26 -2.18 9.76
N VAL A 18 3.03 -3.46 10.02
CA VAL A 18 1.72 -4.01 10.41
C VAL A 18 1.43 -3.75 11.88
N GLU A 19 2.44 -3.76 12.74
CA GLU A 19 2.32 -3.55 14.19
C GLU A 19 2.35 -2.07 14.59
N GLY A 20 2.43 -1.14 13.63
CA GLY A 20 2.45 0.31 13.90
C GLY A 20 3.69 0.78 14.67
N THR A 21 4.75 -0.04 14.71
CA THR A 21 6.03 0.34 15.32
C THR A 21 6.87 1.04 14.26
N GLU A 22 6.76 2.36 14.20
CA GLU A 22 7.53 3.24 13.29
C GLU A 22 9.03 3.34 13.64
N ASN A 23 9.55 2.45 14.49
CA ASN A 23 10.95 2.46 14.87
C ASN A 23 11.77 1.76 13.80
N VAL A 24 12.16 2.55 12.80
CA VAL A 24 13.17 2.18 11.81
C VAL A 24 14.45 1.78 12.55
N ASN A 25 14.82 0.50 12.49
CA ASN A 25 16.05 0.03 13.10
C ASN A 25 17.26 0.43 12.23
N HIS A 26 17.89 1.55 12.57
CA HIS A 26 19.03 2.11 11.86
C HIS A 26 20.22 1.14 11.77
N GLU A 27 20.49 0.35 12.81
CA GLU A 27 21.61 -0.61 12.84
C GLU A 27 21.42 -1.71 11.78
N VAL A 28 20.20 -2.19 11.63
CA VAL A 28 19.84 -3.19 10.60
C VAL A 28 20.04 -2.58 9.19
N ILE A 29 19.63 -1.34 8.98
CA ILE A 29 19.78 -0.65 7.69
C ILE A 29 21.26 -0.45 7.32
N GLU A 30 22.08 -0.01 8.26
CA GLU A 30 23.52 0.18 8.02
C GLU A 30 24.22 -1.14 7.67
N ARG A 31 23.85 -2.22 8.38
CA ARG A 31 24.34 -3.56 8.09
C ARG A 31 23.92 -4.05 6.70
N LEU A 32 22.68 -3.78 6.28
CA LEU A 32 22.21 -4.12 4.94
C LEU A 32 23.02 -3.37 3.88
N HIS A 33 23.24 -2.07 4.08
CA HIS A 33 24.01 -1.25 3.15
C HIS A 33 25.46 -1.72 3.02
N SER A 34 26.13 -2.09 4.12
CA SER A 34 27.52 -2.55 4.08
C SER A 34 27.70 -3.84 3.28
N ILE A 35 26.77 -4.79 3.43
CA ILE A 35 26.77 -6.07 2.70
C ILE A 35 26.48 -5.85 1.20
N LEU A 36 25.51 -5.00 0.85
CA LEU A 36 25.05 -4.83 -0.54
C LEU A 36 25.95 -3.91 -1.38
N ARG A 37 26.68 -2.97 -0.76
CA ARG A 37 27.49 -1.96 -1.44
C ARG A 37 28.47 -2.49 -2.50
N PRO A 38 29.20 -3.61 -2.30
CA PRO A 38 30.09 -4.14 -3.34
C PRO A 38 29.35 -4.85 -4.49
N PHE A 39 28.07 -5.19 -4.33
CA PHE A 39 27.31 -5.97 -5.33
C PHE A 39 26.28 -5.14 -6.10
N LEU A 40 25.81 -4.02 -5.55
CA LEU A 40 24.80 -3.17 -6.17
C LEU A 40 25.35 -1.78 -6.48
N LEU A 41 25.32 -1.43 -7.78
CA LEU A 41 25.54 -0.06 -8.22
C LEU A 41 24.19 0.66 -8.32
N ARG A 42 23.99 1.69 -7.49
CA ARG A 42 22.80 2.55 -7.51
C ARG A 42 23.21 3.98 -7.87
N ARG A 43 22.56 4.57 -8.87
CA ARG A 43 22.68 6.00 -9.24
C ARG A 43 21.31 6.66 -9.19
N LEU A 44 21.26 7.94 -8.85
CA LEU A 44 20.02 8.73 -8.88
C LEU A 44 19.89 9.47 -10.22
N LYS A 45 18.66 9.80 -10.64
CA LYS A 45 18.44 10.57 -11.88
C LYS A 45 19.14 11.94 -11.82
N ALA A 46 19.26 12.50 -10.62
CA ALA A 46 20.03 13.71 -10.34
C ALA A 46 21.54 13.58 -10.70
N ASP A 47 22.12 12.38 -10.61
CA ASP A 47 23.55 12.15 -10.87
C ASP A 47 23.88 11.95 -12.36
N VAL A 48 22.86 11.74 -13.21
CA VAL A 48 23.02 11.36 -14.62
C VAL A 48 22.42 12.35 -15.59
N GLU A 49 21.34 13.04 -15.23
CA GLU A 49 20.57 13.87 -16.16
C GLU A 49 20.44 15.30 -15.64
N LYS A 50 21.41 16.13 -15.99
CA LYS A 50 21.50 17.53 -15.52
C LYS A 50 20.59 18.49 -16.31
N SER A 51 20.06 18.05 -17.45
CA SER A 51 19.18 18.80 -18.34
C SER A 51 17.69 18.70 -17.98
N LEU A 52 17.29 17.75 -17.14
CA LEU A 52 15.90 17.62 -16.72
C LEU A 52 15.55 18.63 -15.64
N LEU A 53 14.37 19.22 -15.80
CA LEU A 53 13.74 20.00 -14.74
C LEU A 53 13.41 19.12 -13.53
N PRO A 54 13.33 19.70 -12.32
CA PRO A 54 12.96 18.96 -11.12
C PRO A 54 11.56 18.35 -11.26
N LYS A 55 11.37 17.14 -10.71
CA LYS A 55 10.05 16.53 -10.61
C LYS A 55 9.18 17.35 -9.65
N ILE A 56 8.01 17.77 -10.10
CA ILE A 56 7.00 18.44 -9.28
C ILE A 56 5.86 17.46 -9.04
N GLU A 57 5.41 17.36 -7.79
CA GLU A 57 4.28 16.51 -7.39
C GLU A 57 3.09 17.39 -7.02
N HIS A 58 1.94 17.12 -7.63
CA HIS A 58 0.69 17.80 -7.34
C HIS A 58 -0.30 16.80 -6.73
N VAL A 59 -0.73 17.05 -5.50
CA VAL A 59 -1.75 16.26 -4.82
C VAL A 59 -3.09 16.98 -5.00
N VAL A 60 -4.00 16.38 -5.77
CA VAL A 60 -5.32 16.94 -6.04
C VAL A 60 -6.38 16.08 -5.34
N PRO A 61 -7.05 16.59 -4.30
CA PRO A 61 -8.14 15.86 -3.66
C PRO A 61 -9.38 15.83 -4.56
N CYS A 62 -9.97 14.64 -4.74
CA CYS A 62 -11.17 14.44 -5.54
C CYS A 62 -12.32 13.93 -4.66
N PRO A 63 -13.49 14.58 -4.65
CA PRO A 63 -14.65 14.07 -3.92
C PRO A 63 -15.26 12.85 -4.62
N LEU A 64 -15.88 11.97 -3.84
CA LEU A 64 -16.70 10.88 -4.38
C LEU A 64 -17.98 11.44 -5.02
N SER A 65 -18.38 10.84 -6.13
CA SER A 65 -19.70 11.06 -6.71
C SER A 65 -20.82 10.57 -5.79
N LYS A 66 -22.05 11.01 -6.01
CA LYS A 66 -23.22 10.60 -5.21
C LYS A 66 -23.34 9.07 -5.13
N ARG A 67 -23.34 8.39 -6.28
CA ARG A 67 -23.43 6.93 -6.34
C ARG A 67 -22.27 6.23 -5.64
N GLN A 68 -21.03 6.70 -5.83
CA GLN A 68 -19.88 6.12 -5.14
C GLN A 68 -20.00 6.26 -3.63
N ARG A 69 -20.50 7.39 -3.13
CA ARG A 69 -20.71 7.60 -1.70
C ARG A 69 -21.75 6.63 -1.14
N GLU A 70 -22.89 6.49 -1.82
CA GLU A 70 -23.94 5.54 -1.44
C GLU A 70 -23.39 4.11 -1.39
N LEU A 71 -22.72 3.64 -2.47
CA LEU A 71 -22.10 2.30 -2.50
C LEU A 71 -21.04 2.11 -1.40
N TYR A 72 -20.25 3.15 -1.12
CA TYR A 72 -19.22 3.12 -0.08
C TYR A 72 -19.85 2.99 1.32
N GLU A 73 -20.86 3.80 1.62
CA GLU A 73 -21.57 3.80 2.90
C GLU A 73 -22.32 2.49 3.11
N ASP A 74 -23.03 2.00 2.09
CA ASP A 74 -23.75 0.73 2.13
C ASP A 74 -22.79 -0.43 2.41
N PHE A 75 -21.67 -0.50 1.69
CA PHE A 75 -20.67 -1.54 1.90
C PHE A 75 -20.01 -1.48 3.29
N MET A 76 -19.76 -0.27 3.82
CA MET A 76 -19.21 -0.08 5.17
C MET A 76 -20.23 -0.37 6.29
N SER A 77 -21.52 -0.22 5.99
CA SER A 77 -22.61 -0.52 6.93
C SER A 77 -22.91 -2.01 7.04
N ALA A 78 -22.56 -2.80 6.01
CA ALA A 78 -22.77 -4.24 5.99
C ALA A 78 -22.11 -4.93 7.19
N HIS A 79 -22.88 -5.80 7.87
CA HIS A 79 -22.44 -6.48 9.10
C HIS A 79 -21.15 -7.29 8.87
N GLU A 80 -21.08 -8.03 7.77
CA GLU A 80 -19.90 -8.84 7.41
C GLU A 80 -18.63 -7.99 7.26
N THR A 81 -18.75 -6.81 6.64
CA THR A 81 -17.63 -5.86 6.49
C THR A 81 -17.16 -5.38 7.85
N ARG A 82 -18.09 -4.99 8.73
CA ARG A 82 -17.80 -4.47 10.08
C ARG A 82 -17.14 -5.52 10.96
N ASP A 83 -17.61 -6.76 10.91
CA ASP A 83 -17.01 -7.88 11.63
C ASP A 83 -15.60 -8.18 11.12
N THR A 84 -15.43 -8.21 9.79
CA THR A 84 -14.13 -8.45 9.17
C THR A 84 -13.11 -7.38 9.55
N LEU A 85 -13.55 -6.12 9.70
CA LEU A 85 -12.69 -5.02 10.13
C LEU A 85 -12.39 -5.01 11.63
N SER A 86 -13.28 -5.53 12.47
CA SER A 86 -13.11 -5.48 13.94
C SER A 86 -12.27 -6.63 14.50
N GLY A 87 -12.25 -7.79 13.84
CA GLY A 87 -11.47 -8.94 14.29
C GLY A 87 -11.23 -10.01 13.22
N GLY A 88 -11.44 -9.68 11.95
CA GLY A 88 -11.24 -10.60 10.84
C GLY A 88 -9.77 -10.90 10.55
N SER A 89 -9.54 -11.92 9.73
CA SER A 89 -8.18 -12.23 9.25
C SER A 89 -7.60 -11.09 8.41
N MET A 90 -6.27 -10.96 8.39
CA MET A 90 -5.57 -9.95 7.58
C MET A 90 -5.97 -10.01 6.10
N LEU A 91 -6.16 -11.22 5.56
CA LEU A 91 -6.63 -11.40 4.18
C LEU A 91 -8.06 -10.88 3.98
N GLY A 92 -8.93 -11.06 4.97
CA GLY A 92 -10.28 -10.50 4.98
C GLY A 92 -10.26 -8.97 4.96
N ILE A 93 -9.45 -8.35 5.81
CA ILE A 93 -9.28 -6.89 5.87
C ILE A 93 -8.73 -6.37 4.52
N MET A 94 -7.72 -7.04 3.96
CA MET A 94 -7.21 -6.69 2.63
C MET A 94 -8.30 -6.74 1.57
N ASN A 95 -9.16 -7.76 1.59
CA ASN A 95 -10.26 -7.86 0.65
C ASN A 95 -11.25 -6.69 0.79
N VAL A 96 -11.64 -6.33 2.02
CA VAL A 96 -12.49 -5.15 2.31
C VAL A 96 -11.88 -3.88 1.73
N LEU A 97 -10.59 -3.62 2.00
CA LEU A 97 -9.89 -2.46 1.47
C LEU A 97 -9.81 -2.46 -0.06
N MET A 98 -9.66 -3.64 -0.68
CA MET A 98 -9.67 -3.76 -2.12
C MET A 98 -11.04 -3.40 -2.73
N GLN A 99 -12.15 -3.75 -2.08
CA GLN A 99 -13.47 -3.33 -2.54
C GLN A 99 -13.66 -1.81 -2.43
N LEU A 100 -13.24 -1.19 -1.32
CA LEU A 100 -13.29 0.27 -1.18
C LEU A 100 -12.46 0.98 -2.26
N ARG A 101 -11.28 0.44 -2.61
CA ARG A 101 -10.46 0.95 -3.72
C ARG A 101 -11.19 0.87 -5.06
N LYS A 102 -11.94 -0.21 -5.32
CA LYS A 102 -12.75 -0.31 -6.55
C LYS A 102 -13.80 0.80 -6.60
N VAL A 103 -14.55 1.01 -5.53
CA VAL A 103 -15.57 2.06 -5.46
C VAL A 103 -14.97 3.45 -5.74
N CYS A 104 -13.82 3.77 -5.13
CA CYS A 104 -13.13 5.05 -5.35
C CYS A 104 -12.60 5.22 -6.78
N ASN A 105 -12.05 4.15 -7.38
CA ASN A 105 -11.50 4.21 -8.74
C ASN A 105 -12.60 4.28 -9.81
N HIS A 106 -13.59 3.39 -9.74
CA HIS A 106 -14.73 3.40 -10.65
C HIS A 106 -15.87 2.52 -10.09
N PRO A 107 -17.10 3.04 -9.90
CA PRO A 107 -18.18 2.29 -9.24
C PRO A 107 -18.59 1.02 -10.00
N ASP A 108 -18.46 0.98 -11.32
CA ASP A 108 -18.80 -0.20 -12.12
C ASP A 108 -17.83 -1.39 -11.90
N LEU A 109 -16.65 -1.17 -11.29
CA LEU A 109 -15.77 -2.27 -10.86
C LEU A 109 -16.28 -2.99 -9.61
N PHE A 110 -17.18 -2.33 -8.87
CA PHE A 110 -17.81 -2.87 -7.67
C PHE A 110 -19.19 -3.43 -8.00
N GLU A 111 -20.04 -2.61 -8.64
CA GLU A 111 -21.38 -3.00 -9.06
C GLU A 111 -21.73 -2.34 -10.40
N GLU A 112 -22.01 -3.15 -11.42
CA GLU A 112 -22.41 -2.64 -12.73
C GLU A 112 -23.81 -2.03 -12.68
N ARG A 113 -24.07 -1.03 -13.53
CA ARG A 113 -25.42 -0.45 -13.64
C ARG A 113 -26.35 -1.40 -14.39
N PRO A 114 -27.56 -1.68 -13.86
CA PRO A 114 -28.55 -2.45 -14.60
C PRO A 114 -28.99 -1.69 -15.85
N ILE A 115 -29.14 -2.40 -16.96
CA ILE A 115 -29.69 -1.86 -18.21
C ILE A 115 -31.21 -1.87 -18.08
N CYS A 116 -31.85 -0.70 -17.97
CA CYS A 116 -33.30 -0.61 -18.11
C CYS A 116 -33.67 -0.62 -19.60
N SER A 117 -34.27 -1.72 -20.06
CA SER A 117 -34.90 -1.86 -21.39
C SER A 117 -36.34 -1.38 -21.38
#